data_AF-A0A956IZN0-F1
#
_entry.id   AF-A0A956IZN0-F1
#
_cell.length_a   1.000
_cell.length_b   1.000
_cell.length_c   1.000
_cell.angle_alpha   90.00
_cell.angle_beta   90.00
_cell.angle_gamma   90.00
#
_symmetry.space_group_name_H-M   'P 1'
#
loop_
_entity.id
_entity.type
_entity.pdbx_description
1 polymer ?
#
loop_
_entity_poly.entity_id
_entity_poly.type
_entity_poly.pdbx_seq_one_letter_code
_entity_poly.pdbx_strand_id
1 'polypeptide(L)'
;MSAWPPQHLTTEARCLFLTRSAHEAFSVRGPDRKSWLNGLLTNNVTKVRSGQAGWGLALTKQGKIQSELWLVERGEELLVFAPPGQAAGLVELLDRFLIMEDAELDLAPSQRLVVLVGPDAEPQAAALARDETGVA
;
A
#
# COMPACT_ATOMS: atom_id res chain seq x y z
N MET A 1 -13.10 2.68 -31.22
CA MET A 1 -13.17 1.41 -30.48
C MET A 1 -11.75 0.85 -30.39
N SER A 2 -10.98 1.24 -29.37
CA SER A 2 -9.65 0.67 -29.18
C SER A 2 -9.79 -0.75 -28.63
N ALA A 3 -9.16 -1.72 -29.31
CA ALA A 3 -9.07 -3.08 -28.82
C ALA A 3 -8.43 -3.10 -27.43
N TRP A 4 -9.09 -3.77 -26.49
CA TRP A 4 -8.53 -4.07 -25.17
C TRP A 4 -7.28 -4.95 -25.35
N PRO A 5 -6.15 -4.65 -24.69
CA PRO A 5 -4.96 -5.49 -24.81
C PRO A 5 -5.23 -6.91 -24.30
N PRO A 6 -4.55 -7.94 -24.83
CA PRO A 6 -4.76 -9.32 -24.42
C PRO A 6 -4.62 -9.47 -22.90
N GLN A 7 -5.56 -10.19 -22.28
CA GLN A 7 -5.69 -10.37 -20.83
C GLN A 7 -4.57 -11.25 -20.23
N HIS A 8 -3.75 -11.83 -21.10
CA HIS A 8 -2.66 -12.72 -20.77
C HIS A 8 -1.42 -12.20 -21.49
N LEU A 9 -0.43 -11.76 -20.70
CA LEU A 9 0.90 -11.44 -21.21
C LEU A 9 1.78 -12.68 -20.99
N THR A 10 1.81 -13.60 -21.95
CA THR A 10 2.86 -14.62 -22.03
C THR A 10 4.07 -13.94 -22.66
N THR A 11 4.95 -13.41 -21.81
CA THR A 11 6.19 -12.76 -22.27
C THR A 11 7.38 -13.68 -22.03
N GLU A 12 8.32 -13.69 -22.97
CA GLU A 12 9.66 -14.27 -22.78
C GLU A 12 10.52 -13.39 -21.84
N ALA A 13 10.04 -12.20 -21.49
CA ALA A 13 10.72 -11.32 -20.55
C ALA A 13 10.75 -11.95 -19.15
N ARG A 14 11.95 -11.99 -18.58
CA ARG A 14 12.19 -12.56 -17.24
C ARG A 14 11.69 -11.65 -16.10
N CYS A 15 11.31 -10.42 -16.42
CA CYS A 15 10.57 -9.54 -15.52
C CYS A 15 9.77 -8.50 -16.30
N LEU A 16 8.58 -8.20 -15.81
CA LEU A 16 7.69 -7.16 -16.28
C LEU A 16 7.57 -6.06 -15.21
N PHE A 17 7.68 -4.81 -15.65
CA PHE A 17 7.42 -3.63 -14.82
C PHE A 17 6.00 -3.14 -15.08
N LEU A 18 5.16 -3.16 -14.05
CA LEU A 18 3.83 -2.55 -14.09
C LEU A 18 3.85 -1.31 -13.20
N THR A 19 3.85 -0.13 -13.81
CA THR A 19 3.56 1.10 -13.06
C THR A 19 2.04 1.19 -12.93
N ARG A 20 1.52 1.22 -11.70
CA ARG A 20 0.16 1.71 -11.49
C ARG A 20 0.23 3.23 -11.37
N SER A 21 -0.78 3.92 -11.90
CA SER A 21 -0.91 5.39 -11.82
C SER A 21 -0.81 5.89 -10.36
N ALA A 22 -0.51 7.18 -10.19
CA ALA A 22 -0.27 7.82 -8.89
C ALA A 22 -1.27 7.35 -7.82
N HIS A 23 -0.78 6.62 -6.82
CA HIS A 23 -1.59 6.24 -5.67
C HIS A 23 -1.56 7.41 -4.70
N GLU A 24 -2.73 7.76 -4.17
CA GLU A 24 -2.78 8.64 -3.03
C GLU A 24 -2.30 7.88 -1.80
N ALA A 25 -1.68 8.59 -0.87
CA ALA A 25 -1.12 7.98 0.32
C ALA A 25 -1.55 8.75 1.57
N PHE A 26 -1.56 8.04 2.68
CA PHE A 26 -1.67 8.64 4.01
C PHE A 26 -0.75 7.88 4.97
N SER A 27 -0.17 8.58 5.94
CA SER A 27 0.64 7.98 6.99
C SER A 27 -0.23 7.67 8.20
N VAL A 28 0.09 6.58 8.89
CA VAL A 28 -0.42 6.27 10.22
C VAL A 28 0.76 6.18 11.18
N ARG A 29 0.76 7.03 12.19
CA ARG A 29 1.82 7.17 13.21
C ARG A 29 1.29 6.76 14.57
N GLY A 30 2.19 6.70 15.56
CA GLY A 30 1.86 6.32 16.94
C GLY A 30 2.21 4.87 17.28
N PRO A 31 2.35 4.55 18.58
CA PRO A 31 2.70 3.22 19.07
C PRO A 31 1.62 2.17 18.76
N ASP A 32 0.34 2.54 18.72
CA ASP A 32 -0.78 1.61 18.49
C ASP A 32 -1.14 1.45 17.01
N ARG A 33 -0.49 2.17 16.09
CA ARG A 33 -0.82 2.19 14.65
C ARG A 33 -1.06 0.81 14.04
N LYS A 34 -0.25 -0.19 14.44
CA LYS A 34 -0.27 -1.55 13.89
C LYS A 34 -1.41 -2.38 14.44
N SER A 35 -1.57 -2.41 15.77
CA SER A 35 -2.64 -3.15 16.43
C SER A 35 -4.00 -2.58 16.04
N TRP A 36 -4.10 -1.25 15.99
CA TRP A 36 -5.30 -0.54 15.58
C TRP A 36 -5.70 -0.84 14.13
N LEU A 37 -4.80 -0.61 13.14
CA LEU A 37 -5.09 -0.93 11.73
C LEU A 37 -5.38 -2.41 11.50
N ASN A 38 -4.73 -3.32 12.25
CA ASN A 38 -4.99 -4.76 12.16
C ASN A 38 -6.44 -5.12 12.54
N GLY A 39 -7.09 -4.33 13.40
CA GLY A 39 -8.50 -4.52 13.76
C GLY A 39 -9.49 -4.03 12.69
N LEU A 40 -9.04 -3.16 11.77
CA LEU A 40 -9.88 -2.50 10.78
C LEU A 40 -9.71 -3.06 9.36
N LEU A 41 -8.60 -3.76 9.11
CA LEU A 41 -8.25 -4.29 7.80
C LEU A 41 -8.31 -5.82 7.78
N THR A 42 -8.51 -6.39 6.59
CA THR A 42 -8.46 -7.85 6.41
C THR A 42 -7.05 -8.44 6.53
N ASN A 43 -6.01 -7.61 6.46
CA ASN A 43 -4.62 -8.02 6.52
C ASN A 43 -4.14 -8.18 7.97
N ASN A 44 -3.19 -9.09 8.22
CA ASN A 44 -2.47 -9.15 9.48
C ASN A 44 -1.32 -8.11 9.50
N VAL A 45 -1.68 -6.86 9.80
CA VAL A 45 -0.76 -5.71 9.79
C VAL A 45 0.37 -5.86 10.81
N THR A 46 0.12 -6.52 11.94
CA THR A 46 1.14 -6.72 12.99
C THR A 46 2.34 -7.54 12.53
N LYS A 47 2.17 -8.37 11.48
CA LYS A 47 3.25 -9.19 10.91
C LYS A 47 4.07 -8.48 9.84
N VAL A 48 3.66 -7.30 9.38
CA VAL A 48 4.39 -6.54 8.35
C VAL A 48 5.59 -5.86 9.00
N ARG A 49 6.79 -6.30 8.65
CA ARG A 49 8.05 -5.78 9.23
C ARG A 49 8.52 -4.54 8.49
N SER A 50 9.43 -3.78 9.09
CA SER A 50 10.06 -2.62 8.44
C SER A 50 10.63 -2.99 7.07
N GLY A 51 10.35 -2.17 6.06
CA GLY A 51 10.71 -2.41 4.67
C GLY A 51 9.83 -3.43 3.94
N GLN A 52 8.85 -4.05 4.61
CA GLN A 52 7.88 -4.94 3.98
C GLN A 52 6.58 -4.22 3.66
N ALA A 53 5.91 -4.72 2.62
CA ALA A 53 4.57 -4.31 2.26
C ALA A 53 3.54 -5.37 2.69
N GLY A 54 2.35 -4.91 3.02
CA GLY A 54 1.15 -5.72 3.15
C GLY A 54 0.07 -5.26 2.18
N TRP A 55 -0.85 -6.15 1.85
CA TRP A 55 -2.05 -5.84 1.08
C TRP A 55 -3.29 -6.25 1.86
N GLY A 56 -4.33 -5.42 1.80
CA GLY A 56 -5.57 -5.70 2.51
C GLY A 56 -6.75 -4.91 1.97
N LEU A 57 -7.90 -5.16 2.58
CA LEU A 57 -9.15 -4.49 2.26
C LEU A 57 -9.67 -3.75 3.50
N ALA A 58 -10.15 -2.53 3.28
CA ALA A 58 -11.00 -1.83 4.23
C ALA A 58 -12.45 -2.21 3.97
N LEU A 59 -13.15 -2.70 4.98
CA LEU A 59 -14.52 -3.20 4.86
C LEU A 59 -15.51 -2.37 5.68
N THR A 60 -16.80 -2.47 5.36
CA THR A 60 -17.86 -2.04 6.26
C THR A 60 -18.04 -3.05 7.39
N LYS A 61 -18.77 -2.70 8.45
CA LYS A 61 -19.17 -3.63 9.51
C LYS A 61 -19.96 -4.85 8.99
N GLN A 62 -20.58 -4.73 7.81
CA GLN A 62 -21.32 -5.80 7.13
C GLN A 62 -20.45 -6.57 6.12
N GLY A 63 -19.14 -6.32 6.08
CA GLY A 63 -18.19 -7.02 5.20
C GLY A 63 -18.21 -6.56 3.74
N LYS A 64 -18.84 -5.43 3.41
CA LYS A 64 -18.77 -4.87 2.05
C LYS A 64 -17.41 -4.20 1.83
N ILE A 65 -16.80 -4.42 0.67
CA ILE A 65 -15.52 -3.80 0.32
C ILE A 65 -15.71 -2.30 0.14
N GLN A 66 -14.96 -1.50 0.91
CA GLN A 66 -14.88 -0.06 0.74
C GLN A 66 -13.69 0.33 -0.12
N SER A 67 -12.53 -0.30 0.12
CA SER A 67 -11.33 -0.04 -0.67
C SER A 67 -10.32 -1.20 -0.58
N GLU A 68 -9.52 -1.35 -1.63
CA GLU A 68 -8.27 -2.12 -1.59
C GLU A 68 -7.10 -1.21 -1.25
N LEU A 69 -6.12 -1.68 -0.48
CA LEU A 69 -4.97 -0.86 -0.11
C LEU A 69 -3.70 -1.69 0.03
N TRP A 70 -2.59 -0.98 -0.15
CA TRP A 70 -1.27 -1.46 0.21
C TRP A 70 -0.78 -0.67 1.42
N LEU A 71 0.06 -1.27 2.25
CA LEU A 71 0.71 -0.57 3.35
C LEU A 71 2.17 -0.98 3.43
N VAL A 72 3.05 -0.06 3.79
CA VAL A 72 4.49 -0.29 3.96
C VAL A 72 4.89 0.20 5.34
N GLU A 73 5.59 -0.64 6.10
CA GLU A 73 6.16 -0.23 7.38
C GLU A 73 7.50 0.46 7.16
N ARG A 74 7.61 1.70 7.65
CA ARG A 74 8.81 2.54 7.56
C ARG A 74 9.46 2.80 8.92
N GLY A 75 9.09 2.03 9.95
CA GLY A 75 9.71 2.07 11.28
C GLY A 75 8.94 2.94 12.26
N GLU A 76 8.82 4.24 11.98
CA GLU A 76 8.06 5.19 12.81
C GLU A 76 6.62 5.39 12.31
N GLU A 77 6.35 5.02 11.06
CA GLU A 77 5.06 5.17 10.42
C GLU A 77 4.71 3.93 9.57
N LEU A 78 3.41 3.74 9.38
CA LEU A 78 2.86 2.93 8.30
C LEU A 78 2.44 3.88 7.19
N LEU A 79 3.01 3.74 6.00
CA LEU A 79 2.53 4.45 4.82
C LEU A 79 1.49 3.58 4.10
N VAL A 80 0.27 4.08 3.97
CA VAL A 80 -0.84 3.39 3.31
C VAL A 80 -1.10 4.01 1.95
N PHE A 81 -1.24 3.18 0.93
CA PHE A 81 -1.52 3.55 -0.45
C PHE A 81 -2.95 3.18 -0.78
N ALA A 82 -3.73 4.19 -1.14
CA ALA A 82 -5.11 4.08 -1.56
C ALA A 82 -5.23 4.26 -3.08
N PRO A 83 -6.31 3.75 -3.70
CA PRO A 83 -6.64 4.09 -5.06
C PRO A 83 -6.81 5.61 -5.23
N PRO A 84 -6.59 6.16 -6.43
CA PRO A 84 -6.76 7.59 -6.69
C PRO A 84 -8.13 8.12 -6.24
N GLY A 85 -8.15 9.26 -5.56
CA GLY A 85 -9.35 9.90 -5.03
C GLY A 85 -9.96 9.25 -3.78
N GLN A 86 -9.30 8.25 -3.17
CA GLN A 86 -9.85 7.54 -2.00
C GLN A 86 -9.12 7.82 -0.68
N ALA A 87 -7.95 8.46 -0.68
CA ALA A 87 -7.17 8.59 0.56
C ALA A 87 -7.89 9.42 1.62
N ALA A 88 -8.41 10.59 1.25
CA ALA A 88 -9.13 11.47 2.19
C ALA A 88 -10.36 10.78 2.80
N GLY A 89 -11.18 10.13 1.97
CA GLY A 89 -12.36 9.40 2.44
C GLY A 89 -12.01 8.19 3.33
N LEU A 90 -10.87 7.53 3.07
CA LEU A 90 -10.37 6.46 3.94
C LEU A 90 -9.85 7.00 5.26
N VAL A 91 -9.12 8.11 5.28
CA VAL A 91 -8.69 8.77 6.51
C VAL A 91 -9.89 9.14 7.36
N GLU A 92 -10.88 9.84 6.80
CA GLU A 92 -12.13 10.18 7.51
C GLU A 92 -12.88 8.94 8.00
N LEU A 93 -12.89 7.85 7.23
CA LEU A 93 -13.53 6.61 7.63
C LEU A 93 -12.82 5.96 8.82
N LEU A 94 -11.49 5.83 8.73
CA LEU A 94 -10.67 5.14 9.73
C LEU A 94 -10.61 5.96 11.02
N ASP A 95 -10.48 7.28 10.93
CA ASP A 95 -10.45 8.21 12.06
C ASP A 95 -11.69 8.09 12.96
N ARG A 96 -12.88 7.79 12.40
CA ARG A 96 -14.09 7.50 13.21
C ARG A 96 -13.97 6.29 14.14
N PHE A 97 -12.99 5.41 13.91
CA PHE A 97 -12.71 4.24 14.73
C PHE A 97 -11.50 4.44 15.65
N LEU A 98 -10.88 5.61 15.62
CA LEU A 98 -9.80 5.99 16.52
C LEU A 98 -10.44 6.63 17.76
N ILE A 99 -10.42 5.92 18.90
CA ILE A 99 -11.11 6.39 20.12
C ILE A 99 -10.14 6.52 21.28
N MET A 100 -9.41 5.44 21.61
CA MET A 100 -8.51 5.40 22.76
C MET A 100 -7.07 5.06 22.38
N GLU A 101 -6.87 4.58 21.17
CA GLU A 101 -5.59 4.16 20.61
C GLU A 101 -4.70 5.36 20.33
N ASP A 102 -3.41 5.25 20.64
CA ASP A 102 -2.41 6.24 20.30
C ASP A 102 -1.93 6.01 18.85
N ALA A 103 -2.72 6.53 17.93
CA ALA A 103 -2.40 6.59 16.51
C ALA A 103 -2.91 7.89 15.88
N GLU A 104 -2.22 8.37 14.85
CA GLU A 104 -2.58 9.60 14.11
C GLU A 104 -2.54 9.34 12.60
N LEU A 105 -3.46 9.93 11.86
CA LEU A 105 -3.59 9.77 10.40
C LEU A 105 -3.42 11.11 9.70
N ASP A 106 -2.51 11.15 8.73
CA ASP A 106 -2.25 12.34 7.92
C ASP A 106 -2.19 12.00 6.44
N LEU A 107 -2.73 12.88 5.60
CA LEU A 107 -2.51 12.79 4.16
C LEU A 107 -1.02 12.94 3.84
N ALA A 108 -0.52 12.07 2.98
CA ALA A 108 0.85 12.06 2.53
C ALA A 108 0.93 12.42 1.04
N PRO A 109 2.07 12.94 0.56
CA PRO A 109 2.29 13.15 -0.87
C PRO A 109 2.05 11.86 -1.65
N SER A 110 1.37 11.98 -2.79
CA SER A 110 1.13 10.84 -3.67
C SER A 110 2.43 10.16 -4.08
N GLN A 111 2.36 8.85 -4.23
CA GLN A 111 3.51 8.01 -4.49
C GLN A 111 3.29 7.21 -5.76
N ARG A 112 4.40 6.79 -6.37
CA ARG A 112 4.37 5.83 -7.47
C ARG A 112 4.47 4.42 -6.90
N LEU A 113 3.55 3.55 -7.31
CA LEU A 113 3.61 2.13 -6.99
C LEU A 113 4.09 1.37 -8.23
N VAL A 114 5.26 0.75 -8.11
CA VAL A 114 5.84 -0.12 -9.13
C VAL A 114 5.66 -1.57 -8.68
N VAL A 115 5.05 -2.38 -9.55
CA VAL A 115 4.89 -3.82 -9.33
C VAL A 115 5.79 -4.54 -10.31
N LEU A 116 6.65 -5.40 -9.79
CA LEU A 116 7.56 -6.25 -10.57
C LEU A 116 7.02 -7.67 -10.58
N VAL A 117 6.89 -8.25 -11.75
CA VAL A 117 6.35 -9.61 -11.93
C VAL A 117 7.30 -10.41 -12.80
N GLY A 118 7.81 -11.52 -12.25
CA GLY A 118 8.68 -12.45 -12.97
C GLY A 118 9.78 -13.02 -12.09
N PRO A 119 10.52 -14.03 -12.58
CA PRO A 119 11.62 -14.67 -11.84
C PRO A 119 12.74 -13.70 -11.45
N ASP A 120 12.96 -12.63 -12.22
CA ASP A 120 13.99 -11.63 -11.93
C ASP A 120 13.44 -10.40 -11.18
N ALA A 121 12.20 -10.47 -10.64
CA ALA A 121 11.56 -9.34 -9.97
C ALA A 121 12.30 -8.90 -8.70
N GLU A 122 12.73 -9.84 -7.85
CA GLU A 122 13.45 -9.54 -6.61
C GLU A 122 14.81 -8.86 -6.84
N PRO A 123 15.72 -9.38 -7.68
CA PRO A 123 17.00 -8.69 -7.94
C PRO A 123 16.80 -7.32 -8.60
N GLN A 124 15.77 -7.15 -9.42
CA GLN A 124 15.45 -5.85 -10.03
C GLN A 124 14.83 -4.87 -9.02
N ALA A 125 13.98 -5.34 -8.10
CA ALA A 125 13.46 -4.54 -7.00
C ALA A 125 14.62 -3.99 -6.14
N ALA A 126 15.58 -4.86 -5.80
CA ALA A 126 16.75 -4.48 -5.04
C ALA A 126 17.65 -3.48 -5.78
N ALA A 127 17.76 -3.60 -7.11
CA ALA A 127 18.49 -2.63 -7.92
C ALA A 127 17.79 -1.26 -7.93
N LEU A 128 16.47 -1.21 -8.13
CA LEU A 128 15.68 0.03 -8.15
C LEU A 128 15.68 0.73 -6.78
N ALA A 129 15.54 -0.03 -5.69
CA ALA A 129 15.55 0.52 -4.34
C ALA A 129 16.88 1.20 -3.99
N ARG A 130 18.01 0.72 -4.54
CA ARG A 130 19.34 1.34 -4.35
C ARG A 130 19.50 2.64 -5.12
N ASP A 131 18.87 2.75 -6.28
CA ASP A 131 18.97 3.93 -7.15
C ASP A 131 18.08 5.08 -6.63
N GLU A 132 16.93 4.77 -6.02
CA GLU A 132 16.03 5.76 -5.42
C GLU A 132 16.44 6.21 -4.00
N THR A 133 17.27 5.44 -3.28
CA THR A 133 17.62 5.75 -1.89
C THR A 133 18.80 6.70 -1.71
N GLY A 134 19.64 6.95 -2.72
CA GLY A 134 20.65 8.02 -2.65
C GLY A 134 21.46 8.08 -1.34
N VAL A 135 21.74 6.94 -0.70
CA VAL A 135 22.71 6.83 0.40
C VAL A 135 23.94 6.12 -0.18
N ALA A 136 24.84 6.95 -0.69
CA ALA A 136 26.27 6.68 -0.63
C ALA A 136 26.80 7.22 0.72
#